data_AF-A0A3B0WRJ0-F1
#
_entry.id   AF-A0A3B0WRJ0-F1
#
_cell.length_a   1.000
_cell.length_b   1.000
_cell.length_c   1.000
_cell.angle_alpha   90.00
_cell.angle_beta   90.00
_cell.angle_gamma   90.00
#
_symmetry.space_group_name_H-M   'P 1'
#
loop_
_entity.id
_entity.type
_entity.pdbx_description
1 polymer ?
#
loop_
_entity_poly.entity_id
_entity_poly.type
_entity_poly.pdbx_seq_one_letter_code
_entity_poly.pdbx_strand_id
1 'polypeptide(L)' 'MAVIQDTHVTVLSERRAHALWGVNGGVNAGSAAPGENTVNGKPYPGKFSLQLKAGDSLRIKTPGGGGYTNNLRVSK' A
#
# COMPACT_ATOMS: atom_id res chain seq x y z
N MET A 1 -13.17 2.93 -7.20
CA MET A 1 -13.79 2.65 -8.52
C MET A 1 -14.41 1.27 -8.44
N ALA A 2 -15.60 1.12 -9.01
CA ALA A 2 -16.32 -0.15 -9.03
C ALA A 2 -16.05 -0.91 -10.33
N VAL A 3 -16.16 -2.23 -10.29
CA VAL A 3 -16.20 -3.05 -11.51
C VAL A 3 -17.51 -2.81 -12.25
N ILE A 4 -17.48 -2.80 -13.57
CA ILE A 4 -18.65 -2.51 -14.41
C ILE A 4 -19.39 -3.76 -14.88
N GLN A 5 -18.84 -4.94 -14.61
CA GLN A 5 -19.41 -6.24 -14.93
C GLN A 5 -18.91 -7.28 -13.92
N ASP A 6 -19.55 -8.45 -13.89
CA ASP A 6 -19.08 -9.58 -13.10
C ASP A 6 -17.63 -9.92 -13.48
N THR A 7 -16.75 -9.95 -12.48
CA THR A 7 -15.30 -10.02 -12.69
C THR A 7 -14.66 -10.97 -11.69
N HIS A 8 -13.89 -11.93 -12.19
CA HIS A 8 -12.98 -12.70 -11.34
C HIS A 8 -11.68 -11.93 -11.14
N VAL A 9 -11.27 -11.72 -9.89
CA VAL A 9 -10.02 -11.02 -9.58
C VAL A 9 -9.16 -11.88 -8.66
N THR A 10 -7.88 -11.96 -9.01
CA THR A 10 -6.81 -12.43 -8.13
C THR A 10 -5.90 -11.25 -7.80
N VAL A 11 -5.68 -10.99 -6.51
CA VAL A 11 -4.76 -9.95 -6.04
C VAL A 11 -3.53 -10.62 -5.44
N LEU A 12 -2.35 -10.22 -5.92
CA LEU A 12 -1.05 -10.64 -5.41
C LEU A 12 -0.26 -9.40 -4.99
N SER A 13 -0.26 -9.11 -3.68
CA SER A 13 0.38 -7.93 -3.11
C SER A 13 1.10 -8.28 -1.80
N GLU A 14 2.36 -8.67 -1.93
CA GLU A 14 3.24 -9.06 -0.81
C GLU A 14 3.51 -7.88 0.16
N ARG A 15 3.58 -6.66 -0.39
CA ARG A 15 4.03 -5.46 0.32
C ARG A 15 2.86 -4.74 1.02
N ARG A 16 2.20 -5.44 1.95
CA ARG A 16 1.06 -4.95 2.75
C ARG A 16 1.28 -5.07 4.27
N ALA A 17 2.17 -5.96 4.69
CA ALA A 17 2.59 -6.08 6.09
C ALA A 17 3.88 -5.27 6.40
N HIS A 18 4.74 -5.08 5.38
CA HIS A 18 6.04 -4.45 5.57
C HIS A 18 6.09 -3.07 4.91
N ALA A 19 6.33 -2.07 5.76
CA ALA A 19 6.64 -0.71 5.36
C ALA A 19 7.98 -0.63 4.62
N LEU A 20 8.08 0.30 3.66
CA LEU A 20 9.36 0.68 3.07
C LEU A 20 10.18 1.47 4.11
N TRP A 21 11.41 1.06 4.39
CA TRP A 21 12.29 1.78 5.32
C TRP A 21 12.80 3.08 4.69
N GLY A 22 13.03 4.10 5.52
CA GLY A 22 13.78 5.26 5.09
C GLY A 22 15.27 4.96 4.90
N VAL A 23 15.92 5.74 4.06
CA VAL A 23 17.35 5.61 3.72
C VAL A 23 18.12 6.82 4.23
N ASN A 24 19.44 6.65 4.40
CA ASN A 24 20.39 7.69 4.85
C ASN A 24 20.31 8.12 6.33
N GLY A 25 19.72 7.28 7.19
CA GLY A 25 19.93 7.31 8.65
C GLY A 25 19.55 8.60 9.40
N GLY A 26 18.98 9.60 8.74
CA GLY A 26 18.45 10.77 9.40
C GLY A 26 17.24 10.41 10.24
N VAL A 27 17.11 11.04 11.41
CA VAL A 27 15.99 10.80 12.35
C VAL A 27 14.59 11.00 11.73
N ASN A 28 14.53 11.68 10.59
CA ASN A 28 13.30 11.93 9.82
C ASN A 28 13.13 11.00 8.60
N ALA A 29 14.07 10.09 8.33
CA ALA A 29 13.94 9.06 7.30
C ALA A 29 13.00 7.95 7.79
N GLY A 30 11.73 8.32 8.01
CA GLY A 30 10.70 7.43 8.53
C GLY A 30 10.30 6.34 7.54
N SER A 31 9.77 5.25 8.07
CA SER A 31 9.17 4.18 7.28
C SER A 31 7.87 4.66 6.62
N ALA A 32 7.62 4.21 5.39
CA ALA A 32 6.37 4.51 4.69
C ALA A 32 5.18 3.77 5.29
N ALA A 33 3.98 4.31 5.15
CA ALA A 33 2.77 3.55 5.46
C ALA A 33 2.70 2.28 4.58
N PRO A 34 2.32 1.12 5.16
CA PRO A 34 2.05 -0.08 4.38
C PRO A 34 0.88 0.15 3.42
N GLY A 35 0.84 -0.63 2.34
CA GLY A 35 -0.33 -0.62 1.46
C GLY A 35 -1.53 -1.30 2.12
N GLU A 36 -2.71 -1.16 1.52
CA GLU A 36 -3.96 -1.73 2.00
C GLU A 36 -4.81 -2.21 0.82
N ASN A 37 -5.52 -3.33 0.99
CA ASN A 37 -6.53 -3.79 0.03
C ASN A 37 -7.89 -3.79 0.71
N THR A 38 -8.91 -3.23 0.05
CA THR A 38 -10.30 -3.35 0.53
C THR A 38 -11.26 -3.74 -0.59
N VAL A 39 -12.25 -4.55 -0.24
CA VAL A 39 -13.40 -4.90 -1.10
C VAL A 39 -14.65 -4.37 -0.42
N ASN A 40 -15.36 -3.46 -1.07
CA ASN A 40 -16.53 -2.79 -0.51
C ASN A 40 -16.27 -2.18 0.88
N GLY A 41 -15.07 -1.61 1.06
CA GLY A 41 -14.63 -1.02 2.33
C GLY A 41 -14.15 -2.01 3.39
N LYS A 42 -14.27 -3.32 3.17
CA LYS A 42 -13.79 -4.35 4.09
C LYS A 42 -12.33 -4.71 3.78
N PRO A 43 -11.44 -4.82 4.78
CA PRO A 43 -10.05 -5.16 4.56
C PRO A 43 -9.90 -6.60 4.05
N TYR A 44 -8.96 -6.79 3.13
CA TYR A 44 -8.58 -8.09 2.58
C TYR A 44 -7.07 -8.32 2.73
N PRO A 45 -6.63 -9.59 2.82
CA PRO A 45 -5.21 -9.92 2.95
C PRO A 45 -4.39 -9.50 1.72
N GLY A 46 -3.07 -9.64 1.82
CA GLY A 46 -2.16 -9.33 0.71
C GLY A 46 -2.33 -10.23 -0.52
N LYS A 47 -2.87 -11.43 -0.35
CA LYS A 47 -3.16 -12.39 -1.42
C LYS A 47 -4.56 -12.95 -1.28
N PHE A 48 -5.37 -12.88 -2.34
CA PHE A 48 -6.71 -13.48 -2.37
C PHE A 48 -7.22 -13.62 -3.81
N SER A 49 -8.24 -14.46 -3.99
CA SER A 49 -9.00 -14.57 -5.23
C SER A 49 -10.49 -14.58 -4.89
N LEU A 50 -11.30 -13.85 -5.66
CA LEU A 50 -12.75 -13.80 -5.45
C LEU A 50 -13.49 -13.34 -6.72
N GLN A 51 -14.79 -13.62 -6.74
CA GLN A 51 -15.72 -13.12 -7.75
C GLN A 51 -16.35 -11.81 -7.26
N LEU A 52 -16.26 -10.76 -8.08
CA LEU A 52 -16.92 -9.48 -7.89
C LEU A 52 -18.14 -9.38 -8.79
N LYS A 53 -19.19 -8.73 -8.32
CA LYS A 53 -20.36 -8.37 -9.11
C LYS A 53 -20.24 -6.97 -9.66
N ALA A 54 -20.91 -6.69 -10.77
CA ALA A 54 -21.05 -5.33 -11.27
C ALA A 54 -21.49 -4.38 -10.13
N GLY A 55 -20.74 -3.29 -9.93
CA GLY A 55 -20.94 -2.34 -8.82
C GLY A 55 -20.07 -2.57 -7.59
N ASP A 56 -19.46 -3.75 -7.41
CA ASP A 56 -18.51 -3.97 -6.31
C ASP A 56 -17.23 -3.14 -6.51
N SER A 57 -16.65 -2.64 -5.42
CA SER A 57 -15.44 -1.83 -5.42
C SER A 57 -14.26 -2.57 -4.80
N LEU A 58 -13.24 -2.84 -5.61
CA LEU A 58 -11.89 -3.19 -5.14
C LEU A 58 -11.04 -1.92 -5.06
N ARG A 59 -10.43 -1.65 -3.90
CA ARG A 59 -9.49 -0.55 -3.69
C ARG A 59 -8.13 -1.10 -3.28
N ILE A 60 -7.11 -0.72 -4.03
CA ILE A 60 -5.71 -1.07 -3.75
C ILE A 60 -4.97 0.23 -3.43
N LYS A 61 -4.56 0.41 -2.17
CA LYS A 61 -3.65 1.47 -1.75
C LYS A 61 -2.22 0.94 -1.82
N THR A 62 -1.46 1.43 -2.78
CA THR A 62 -0.04 1.08 -2.92
C THR A 62 0.76 1.73 -1.77
N PRO A 63 1.70 1.02 -1.13
CA PRO A 63 2.57 1.62 -0.11
C PRO A 63 3.35 2.80 -0.68
N GLY A 64 3.60 3.82 0.14
CA GLY A 64 4.47 4.94 -0.21
C GLY A 64 5.96 4.55 -0.20
N GLY A 65 6.83 5.45 -0.68
CA GLY A 65 8.28 5.33 -0.57
C GLY A 65 8.79 5.63 0.84
N GLY A 66 9.90 5.00 1.25
CA GLY A 66 10.59 5.35 2.48
C GLY A 66 11.24 6.74 2.38
N GLY A 67 11.31 7.48 3.48
CA GLY A 67 11.88 8.83 3.49
C GLY A 67 13.39 8.84 3.22
N TYR A 68 13.89 9.92 2.62
CA TYR A 68 15.32 10.25 2.56
C TYR A 68 15.58 11.51 3.38
N THR A 69 16.63 11.52 4.19
CA THR A 69 17.04 12.72 4.95
C THR A 69 18.55 12.87 4.87
N ASN A 70 19.05 14.07 4.56
CA ASN A 70 20.48 14.36 4.58
C ASN A 70 20.87 14.96 5.94
N ASN A 71 21.73 14.28 6.69
CA ASN A 71 22.22 14.73 8.00
C ASN A 71 23.28 15.84 7.90
N LEU A 72 23.10 16.81 7.00
CA LEU A 72 23.95 18.01 7.01
C LEU A 72 23.60 18.83 8.25
N ARG A 73 24.27 18.53 9.37
CA ARG A 73 24.44 19.48 10.46
C ARG A 73 25.27 20.62 9.89
N VAL A 74 24.61 21.72 9.55
CA VAL A 74 25.31 23.00 9.41
C VAL A 74 25.72 23.39 10.83
N SER A 75 26.95 23.06 11.23
CA SER A 75 27.55 23.68 12.40
C SER A 75 27.71 25.17 12.08
N LYS A 76 26.98 26.01 12.80
CA LYS A 76 27.23 27.45 12.81
C LYS A 76 28.33 27.77 13.81
#